data_AF-A0AAV1VA97-F1
#
_entry.id   AF-A0AAV1VA97-F1
#
_cell.length_a   1.000
_cell.length_b   1.000
_cell.length_c   1.000
_cell.angle_alpha   90.00
_cell.angle_beta   90.00
_cell.angle_gamma   90.00
#
_symmetry.space_group_name_H-M   'P 1'
#
loop_
_entity.id
_entity.type
_entity.pdbx_description
1 polymer ?
#
loop_
_entity_poly.entity_id
_entity_poly.type
_entity_poly.pdbx_seq_one_letter_code
_entity_poly.pdbx_strand_id
1 'polypeptide(L)'
;MPFLEQTQGFAAPDSHVSAPSLFELLMQEQMEKGVKPAVEYVLHTLCESLPNLACALPVRRLDESYALLQFWIQRYFLARYDCLATEKFYGMKRVMLKTVDGKSAGEATSGLTPRAKKLALLFAVVVPYLKLKLDAYHKETAELLSRTAVQSTSARTNTVTSTGQRYGVFLRRLRSIACLQALKKSFVTAYPFAHFAYEGSFFVYKWLYLFGDTPFFSPFFRCMKTILVRVSAEDANTFRQNDIAYRKKVMERLSGSGLFNRICQLAIRTVWATSDHSYVLLLLGIAGYKFVEWMYSEEGVSAKLRYTGSKAPVPSPPLPPQFSGQALALAAMDPAFCPLCKQKRVNPAMTDSGYVFCYPCIYRYVEHHGKCPITQMKCELTAITKIYDDARDP
;
A
#
# COMPACT_ATOMS: atom_id res chain seq x y z
N MET A 1 -9.28 -19.47 24.43
CA MET A 1 -8.69 -18.29 25.12
C MET A 1 -7.22 -18.41 25.59
N PRO A 2 -6.56 -19.59 25.68
CA PRO A 2 -5.17 -19.64 26.19
C PRO A 2 -4.11 -19.13 25.18
N PHE A 3 -4.44 -19.03 23.89
CA PHE A 3 -3.50 -18.63 22.85
C PHE A 3 -3.16 -17.13 22.88
N LEU A 4 -4.04 -16.28 23.45
CA LEU A 4 -3.79 -14.83 23.53
C LEU A 4 -2.94 -14.45 24.76
N GLU A 5 -3.09 -15.15 25.88
CA GLU A 5 -2.22 -14.96 27.05
C GLU A 5 -0.77 -15.34 26.74
N GLN A 6 -0.57 -16.37 25.91
CA GLN A 6 0.77 -16.82 25.49
C GLN A 6 1.46 -15.86 24.49
N THR A 7 0.75 -14.85 23.98
CA THR A 7 1.32 -13.80 23.09
C THR A 7 1.71 -12.52 23.83
N GLN A 8 1.51 -12.47 25.16
CA GLN A 8 2.08 -11.43 26.00
C GLN A 8 3.59 -11.72 26.14
N GLY A 9 4.38 -11.30 25.16
CA GLY A 9 5.83 -11.51 25.17
C GLY A 9 6.46 -11.02 26.49
N PHE A 10 7.42 -11.77 27.05
CA PHE A 10 8.31 -11.49 28.21
C PHE A 10 7.76 -10.70 29.42
N ALA A 11 6.46 -10.46 29.56
CA ALA A 11 5.92 -9.61 30.61
C ALA A 11 5.91 -10.37 31.93
N ALA A 12 6.76 -9.96 32.87
CA ALA A 12 6.63 -10.39 34.26
C ALA A 12 5.33 -9.81 34.84
N PRO A 13 4.48 -10.62 35.50
CA PRO A 13 3.12 -10.24 35.89
C PRO A 13 3.05 -9.06 36.89
N ASP A 14 4.16 -8.68 37.52
CA ASP A 14 4.18 -7.74 38.65
C ASP A 14 4.91 -6.41 38.39
N SER A 15 5.21 -6.06 37.13
CA SER A 15 5.89 -4.80 36.80
C SER A 15 4.97 -3.78 36.13
N HIS A 16 5.12 -2.49 36.46
CA HIS A 16 4.42 -1.34 35.84
C HIS A 16 4.68 -1.17 34.32
N VAL A 17 5.30 -2.17 33.68
CA VAL A 17 5.90 -2.14 32.35
C VAL A 17 5.27 -3.25 31.52
N SER A 18 4.23 -2.91 30.75
CA SER A 18 3.59 -3.87 29.84
C SER A 18 4.35 -3.97 28.52
N ALA A 19 4.82 -5.18 28.19
CA ALA A 19 5.39 -5.47 26.89
C ALA A 19 4.31 -5.44 25.78
N PRO A 20 4.63 -4.96 24.57
CA PRO A 20 3.70 -4.98 23.44
C PRO A 20 3.48 -6.41 22.92
N SER A 21 2.37 -6.64 22.23
CA SER A 21 2.15 -7.94 21.58
C SER A 21 2.99 -8.08 20.30
N LEU A 22 3.31 -9.31 19.88
CA LEU A 22 3.98 -9.55 18.60
C LEU A 22 3.19 -8.92 17.44
N PHE A 23 1.86 -9.04 17.46
CA PHE A 23 1.00 -8.48 16.43
C PHE A 23 1.08 -6.96 16.36
N GLU A 24 1.13 -6.26 17.49
CA GLU A 24 1.35 -4.80 17.52
C GLU A 24 2.68 -4.40 16.87
N LEU A 25 3.75 -5.14 17.18
CA LEU A 25 5.07 -4.90 16.60
C LEU A 25 5.10 -5.16 15.09
N LEU A 26 4.42 -6.21 14.63
CA LEU A 26 4.30 -6.51 13.20
C LEU A 26 3.47 -5.46 12.46
N MET A 27 2.36 -5.00 13.05
CA MET A 27 1.53 -3.94 12.47
C MET A 27 2.32 -2.64 12.33
N GLN A 28 3.10 -2.28 13.37
CA GLN A 28 4.01 -1.14 13.33
C GLN A 28 5.02 -1.23 12.17
N GLU A 29 5.66 -2.39 11.97
CA GLU A 29 6.64 -2.59 10.88
C GLU A 29 5.99 -2.51 9.49
N GLN A 30 4.77 -3.03 9.33
CA GLN A 30 4.05 -2.96 8.05
C GLN A 30 3.65 -1.53 7.70
N MET A 31 3.19 -0.76 8.69
CA MET A 31 2.88 0.65 8.48
C MET A 31 4.12 1.43 8.01
N GLU A 32 5.27 1.19 8.63
CA GLU A 32 6.53 1.85 8.24
C GLU A 32 6.93 1.55 6.79
N LYS A 33 6.79 0.29 6.35
CA LYS A 33 7.07 -0.13 4.97
C LYS A 33 6.10 0.49 3.96
N GLY A 34 4.85 0.76 4.36
CA GLY A 34 3.82 1.34 3.49
C GLY A 34 3.96 2.84 3.24
N VAL A 35 4.67 3.60 4.09
CA VAL A 35 4.77 5.06 3.95
C VAL A 35 5.51 5.47 2.67
N LYS A 36 6.63 4.82 2.34
CA LYS A 36 7.45 5.20 1.18
C LYS A 36 6.67 5.06 -0.15
N PRO A 37 6.07 3.89 -0.47
CA PRO A 37 5.26 3.73 -1.68
C PRO A 37 4.09 4.71 -1.76
N ALA A 38 3.45 5.04 -0.63
CA ALA A 38 2.36 6.01 -0.60
C ALA A 38 2.84 7.43 -0.97
N VAL A 39 3.99 7.84 -0.44
CA VAL A 39 4.61 9.14 -0.80
C VAL A 39 5.01 9.16 -2.28
N GLU A 40 5.57 8.07 -2.81
CA GLU A 40 5.91 7.94 -4.23
C GLU A 40 4.67 8.06 -5.12
N TYR A 41 3.57 7.38 -4.77
CA TYR A 41 2.33 7.45 -5.52
C TYR A 41 1.75 8.87 -5.54
N VAL A 42 1.64 9.51 -4.36
CA VAL A 42 1.12 10.88 -4.27
C VAL A 42 1.98 11.85 -5.08
N LEU A 43 3.31 11.74 -4.98
CA LEU A 43 4.21 12.60 -5.75
C LEU A 43 4.06 12.35 -7.27
N HIS A 44 3.89 11.11 -7.69
CA HIS A 44 3.64 10.78 -9.09
C HIS A 44 2.34 11.41 -9.60
N THR A 45 1.23 11.21 -8.88
CA THR A 45 -0.08 11.79 -9.25
C THR A 45 -0.06 13.32 -9.25
N LEU A 46 0.69 13.95 -8.33
CA LEU A 46 0.90 15.40 -8.33
C LEU A 46 1.72 15.88 -9.53
N CYS A 47 2.73 15.13 -9.95
CA CYS A 47 3.52 15.46 -11.15
C CYS A 47 2.70 15.30 -12.43
N GLU A 48 1.81 14.31 -12.51
CA GLU A 48 0.90 14.11 -13.65
C GLU A 48 -0.14 15.24 -13.74
N SER A 49 -0.71 15.65 -12.60
CA SER A 49 -1.72 16.70 -12.56
C SER A 49 -1.16 18.11 -12.72
N LEU A 50 0.10 18.36 -12.34
CA LEU A 50 0.73 19.68 -12.37
C LEU A 50 2.14 19.61 -13.01
N PRO A 51 2.24 19.60 -14.36
CA PRO A 51 3.51 19.39 -15.06
C PRO A 51 4.56 20.47 -14.76
N ASN A 52 4.14 21.69 -14.42
CA ASN A 52 5.05 22.79 -14.06
C ASN A 52 5.74 22.57 -12.70
N LEU A 53 5.13 21.82 -11.78
CA LEU A 53 5.70 21.52 -10.46
C LEU A 53 6.64 20.33 -10.49
N ALA A 54 6.55 19.46 -11.49
CA ALA A 54 7.43 18.31 -11.68
C ALA A 54 8.91 18.73 -11.83
N CYS A 55 9.18 19.92 -12.38
CA CYS A 55 10.53 20.48 -12.50
C CYS A 55 11.08 21.07 -11.18
N ALA A 56 10.21 21.44 -10.24
CA ALA A 56 10.57 22.10 -8.99
C ALA A 56 10.72 21.13 -7.80
N LEU A 57 9.98 20.01 -7.81
CA LEU A 57 10.06 19.00 -6.76
C LEU A 57 11.32 18.14 -6.91
N PRO A 58 11.88 17.60 -5.81
CA PRO A 58 13.03 16.69 -5.83
C PRO A 58 12.69 15.27 -6.35
N VAL A 59 11.89 15.18 -7.42
CA VAL A 59 11.44 13.93 -8.05
C VAL A 59 12.63 13.14 -8.64
N ARG A 60 13.72 13.82 -8.99
CA ARG A 60 14.93 13.16 -9.49
C ARG A 60 15.70 12.39 -8.40
N ARG A 61 15.51 12.73 -7.12
CA ARG A 61 16.20 12.15 -5.96
C ARG A 61 15.22 11.88 -4.83
N LEU A 62 14.17 11.13 -5.14
CA LEU A 62 13.11 10.78 -4.19
C LEU A 62 13.64 9.98 -3.01
N ASP A 63 14.54 9.03 -3.25
CA ASP A 63 15.15 8.24 -2.18
C ASP A 63 15.90 9.10 -1.17
N GLU A 64 16.71 10.04 -1.64
CA GLU A 64 17.54 10.90 -0.80
C GLU A 64 16.68 11.93 -0.05
N SER A 65 15.72 12.54 -0.73
CA SER A 65 14.80 13.50 -0.11
C SER A 65 13.86 12.83 0.90
N TYR A 66 13.37 11.62 0.61
CA TYR A 66 12.60 10.80 1.55
C TYR A 66 13.44 10.39 2.77
N ALA A 67 14.68 9.93 2.57
CA ALA A 67 15.56 9.58 3.68
C ALA A 67 15.87 10.77 4.59
N LEU A 68 16.08 11.97 4.01
CA LEU A 68 16.25 13.21 4.76
C LEU A 68 14.98 13.58 5.54
N LEU A 69 13.81 13.53 4.90
CA LEU A 69 12.53 13.78 5.56
C LEU A 69 12.31 12.83 6.74
N GLN A 70 12.51 11.53 6.52
CA GLN A 70 12.42 10.50 7.54
C GLN A 70 13.44 10.75 8.67
N PHE A 71 14.67 11.18 8.36
CA PHE A 71 15.66 11.54 9.38
C PHE A 71 15.17 12.66 10.29
N TRP A 72 14.62 13.74 9.74
CA TRP A 72 14.11 14.87 10.52
C TRP A 72 12.92 14.47 11.38
N ILE A 73 11.98 13.72 10.81
CA ILE A 73 10.80 13.19 11.52
C ILE A 73 11.25 12.31 12.68
N GLN A 74 12.06 11.28 12.41
CA GLN A 74 12.50 10.34 13.45
C GLN A 74 13.35 11.02 14.54
N ARG A 75 14.21 11.96 14.15
CA ARG A 75 14.98 12.77 15.11
C ARG A 75 14.07 13.59 16.02
N TYR A 76 13.00 14.18 15.48
CA TYR A 76 12.02 14.93 16.27
C TYR A 76 11.32 14.02 17.29
N PHE A 77 10.83 12.86 16.86
CA PHE A 77 10.14 11.91 17.75
C PHE A 77 11.06 11.35 18.84
N LEU A 78 12.29 10.94 18.48
CA LEU A 78 13.28 10.42 19.45
C LEU A 78 13.75 11.49 20.45
N ALA A 79 13.80 12.76 20.04
CA ALA A 79 14.19 13.84 20.94
C ALA A 79 13.10 14.16 21.98
N ARG A 80 11.82 13.96 21.62
CA ARG A 80 10.67 14.45 22.40
C ARG A 80 9.92 13.37 23.17
N TYR A 81 9.87 12.15 22.64
CA TYR A 81 9.06 11.04 23.18
C TYR A 81 9.84 9.74 23.39
N ASP A 82 11.16 9.74 23.15
CA ASP A 82 12.01 8.55 23.25
C ASP A 82 11.53 7.35 22.40
N CYS A 83 10.82 7.63 21.31
CA CYS A 83 10.27 6.64 20.39
C CYS A 83 10.38 7.10 18.93
N LEU A 84 10.19 6.17 17.98
CA LEU A 84 10.04 6.50 16.57
C LEU A 84 8.62 6.98 16.27
N ALA A 85 8.44 7.62 15.10
CA ALA A 85 7.14 8.09 14.64
C ALA A 85 6.08 6.98 14.60
N THR A 86 6.44 5.82 14.04
CA THR A 86 5.56 4.66 13.94
C THR A 86 5.29 4.03 15.30
N GLU A 87 6.29 3.94 16.16
CA GLU A 87 6.14 3.46 17.55
C GLU A 87 5.18 4.35 18.34
N LYS A 88 5.28 5.68 18.21
CA LYS A 88 4.35 6.60 18.87
C LYS A 88 2.91 6.39 18.41
N PHE A 89 2.68 6.14 17.12
CA PHE A 89 1.34 5.92 16.57
C PHE A 89 0.66 4.69 17.19
N TYR A 90 1.45 3.65 17.49
CA TYR A 90 0.96 2.45 18.18
C TYR A 90 1.09 2.54 19.72
N GLY A 91 1.38 3.71 20.29
CA GLY A 91 1.42 3.89 21.74
C GLY A 91 2.60 3.17 22.42
N MET A 92 3.74 3.05 21.73
CA MET A 92 4.95 2.42 22.25
C MET A 92 6.07 3.43 22.51
N LYS A 93 6.90 3.14 23.52
CA LYS A 93 8.14 3.87 23.84
C LYS A 93 9.33 2.92 23.91
N ARG A 94 10.52 3.41 23.58
CA ARG A 94 11.75 2.65 23.79
C ARG A 94 12.24 2.88 25.21
N VAL A 95 12.79 1.84 25.82
CA VAL A 95 13.40 1.94 27.15
C VAL A 95 14.66 1.08 27.19
N MET A 96 15.66 1.49 27.97
CA MET A 96 16.87 0.70 28.14
C MET A 96 16.68 -0.36 29.22
N LEU A 97 17.10 -1.59 28.94
CA LEU A 97 17.15 -2.65 29.92
C LEU A 97 18.40 -2.46 30.79
N LYS A 98 18.23 -2.24 32.09
CA LYS A 98 19.35 -2.35 33.04
C LYS A 98 19.45 -3.80 33.48
N THR A 99 20.48 -4.50 33.02
CA THR A 99 20.86 -5.79 33.60
C THR A 99 21.43 -5.51 34.99
N VAL A 100 20.67 -5.83 36.03
CA VAL A 100 21.22 -5.97 37.38
C VAL A 100 21.84 -7.37 37.44
N ASP A 101 23.15 -7.43 37.63
CA ASP A 101 23.90 -8.68 37.67
C ASP A 101 23.40 -9.58 38.81
N GLY A 102 22.86 -10.75 38.45
CA GLY A 102 22.71 -11.90 39.34
C GLY A 102 21.40 -11.97 40.13
N LYS A 103 20.49 -12.82 39.65
CA LYS A 103 19.28 -13.36 40.32
C LYS A 103 18.15 -12.34 40.58
N SER A 104 17.11 -12.45 39.74
CA SER A 104 15.73 -11.96 39.92
C SER A 104 15.60 -10.63 40.68
N ALA A 105 15.77 -9.52 39.96
CA ALA A 105 15.52 -8.18 40.49
C ALA A 105 14.68 -7.41 39.47
N GLY A 106 13.50 -6.93 39.89
CA GLY A 106 12.55 -6.18 39.07
C GLY A 106 13.26 -5.14 38.22
N GLU A 107 13.14 -5.30 36.90
CA GLU A 107 14.00 -4.64 35.92
C GLU A 107 13.80 -3.12 35.96
N ALA A 108 14.77 -2.42 36.55
CA ALA A 108 14.79 -0.97 36.64
C ALA A 108 14.97 -0.37 35.23
N THR A 109 13.85 -0.15 34.53
CA THR A 109 13.85 0.51 33.23
C THR A 109 14.37 1.95 33.34
N SER A 110 15.27 2.36 32.45
CA SER A 110 15.76 3.75 32.40
C SER A 110 15.54 4.39 31.04
N GLY A 111 15.35 5.72 31.05
CA GLY A 111 15.21 6.53 29.83
C GLY A 111 16.37 6.37 28.84
N LEU A 112 16.12 6.73 27.58
CA LEU A 112 17.09 6.52 26.49
C LEU A 112 18.35 7.37 26.66
N THR A 113 19.52 6.71 26.66
CA THR A 113 20.79 7.43 26.57
C THR A 113 20.94 8.14 25.21
N PRO A 114 21.67 9.27 25.15
CA PRO A 114 21.89 10.00 23.90
C PRO A 114 22.62 9.17 22.84
N ARG A 115 23.44 8.18 23.26
CA ARG A 115 24.09 7.22 22.35
C ARG A 115 23.07 6.27 21.73
N ALA A 116 22.17 5.71 22.53
CA ALA A 116 21.09 4.85 22.06
C ALA A 116 20.17 5.60 21.08
N LYS A 117 19.86 6.88 21.33
CA LYS A 117 19.08 7.71 20.38
C LYS A 117 19.76 7.88 19.02
N LYS A 118 21.08 8.08 18.99
CA LYS A 118 21.85 8.19 17.73
C LYS A 118 21.90 6.86 16.99
N LEU A 119 22.11 5.74 17.68
CA LEU A 119 22.09 4.40 17.10
C LEU A 119 20.69 4.03 16.57
N ALA A 120 19.65 4.37 17.32
CA ALA A 120 18.26 4.19 16.91
C ALA A 120 17.98 4.91 15.58
N LEU A 121 18.44 6.15 15.44
CA LEU A 121 18.30 6.93 14.22
C LEU A 121 19.10 6.32 13.05
N LEU A 122 20.31 5.81 13.31
CA LEU A 122 21.13 5.13 12.33
C LEU A 122 20.44 3.86 11.81
N PHE A 123 19.93 3.01 12.70
CA PHE A 123 19.23 1.78 12.30
C PHE A 123 17.87 2.03 11.66
N ALA A 124 17.17 3.11 12.04
CA ALA A 124 15.85 3.42 11.48
C ALA A 124 15.89 4.06 10.10
N VAL A 125 16.94 4.83 9.78
CA VAL A 125 16.99 5.61 8.54
C VAL A 125 18.16 5.23 7.65
N VAL A 126 19.37 5.21 8.22
CA VAL A 126 20.61 5.02 7.44
C VAL A 126 20.71 3.58 6.93
N VAL A 127 20.44 2.58 7.79
CA VAL A 127 20.53 1.17 7.40
C VAL A 127 19.50 0.78 6.33
N PRO A 128 18.20 1.12 6.44
CA PRO A 128 17.23 0.85 5.38
C PRO A 128 17.58 1.57 4.07
N TYR A 129 18.09 2.80 4.13
CA TYR A 129 18.54 3.52 2.94
C TYR A 129 19.75 2.84 2.26
N LEU A 130 20.76 2.45 3.04
CA LEU A 130 21.92 1.71 2.53
C LEU A 130 21.49 0.37 1.93
N LYS A 131 20.58 -0.35 2.59
CA LYS A 131 20.03 -1.60 2.10
C LYS A 131 19.35 -1.39 0.74
N LEU A 132 18.47 -0.39 0.63
CA LEU A 132 17.80 -0.06 -0.64
C LEU A 132 18.79 0.25 -1.78
N LYS A 133 19.86 1.02 -1.50
CA LYS A 133 20.89 1.31 -2.52
C LYS A 133 21.71 0.06 -2.88
N LEU A 134 22.00 -0.81 -1.92
CA LEU A 134 22.68 -2.08 -2.17
C LEU A 134 21.82 -3.04 -3.00
N ASP A 135 20.52 -3.15 -2.69
CA ASP A 135 19.55 -3.94 -3.45
C ASP A 135 19.45 -3.43 -4.89
N ALA A 136 19.35 -2.11 -5.09
CA ALA A 136 19.32 -1.50 -6.41
C ALA A 136 20.62 -1.76 -7.20
N TYR A 137 21.77 -1.59 -6.55
CA TYR A 137 23.08 -1.84 -7.16
C TYR A 137 23.28 -3.32 -7.53
N HIS A 138 22.79 -4.25 -6.70
CA HIS A 138 22.81 -5.68 -7.00
C HIS A 138 21.97 -6.00 -8.23
N LYS A 139 20.74 -5.49 -8.32
CA LYS A 139 19.85 -5.68 -9.48
C LYS A 139 20.49 -5.14 -10.76
N GLU A 140 20.98 -3.90 -10.74
CA GLU A 140 21.63 -3.28 -11.90
C GLU A 140 22.86 -4.08 -12.36
N THR A 141 23.71 -4.50 -11.42
CA THR A 141 24.92 -5.27 -11.74
C THR A 141 24.58 -6.67 -12.25
N ALA A 142 23.57 -7.33 -11.67
CA ALA A 142 23.11 -8.65 -12.09
C ALA A 142 22.52 -8.62 -13.51
N GLU A 143 21.73 -7.59 -13.84
CA GLU A 143 21.20 -7.39 -15.19
C GLU A 143 22.31 -7.12 -16.20
N LEU A 144 23.27 -6.25 -15.88
CA LEU A 144 24.41 -5.95 -16.75
C LEU A 144 25.25 -7.21 -17.04
N LEU A 145 25.56 -8.00 -16.01
CA LEU A 145 26.29 -9.27 -16.18
C LEU A 145 25.50 -10.27 -17.04
N SER A 146 24.20 -10.35 -16.86
CA SER A 146 23.32 -11.21 -17.65
C SER A 146 23.32 -10.79 -19.13
N ARG A 147 23.21 -9.50 -19.43
CA ARG A 147 23.28 -8.96 -20.81
C ARG A 147 24.63 -9.24 -21.46
N THR A 148 25.74 -9.06 -20.74
CA THR A 148 27.09 -9.34 -21.27
C THR A 148 27.32 -10.85 -21.50
N ALA A 149 26.78 -11.72 -20.65
CA ALA A 149 26.85 -13.17 -20.84
C ALA A 149 26.12 -13.63 -22.12
N VAL A 150 24.96 -13.05 -22.42
CA VAL A 150 24.21 -13.35 -23.66
C VAL A 150 24.98 -12.85 -24.90
N GLN A 151 25.50 -11.62 -24.87
CA GLN A 151 26.25 -11.06 -26.01
C GLN A 151 27.56 -11.80 -26.32
N SER A 152 28.28 -12.25 -25.29
CA SER A 152 29.54 -13.01 -25.47
C SER A 152 29.31 -14.43 -26.01
N THR A 153 28.15 -15.04 -25.75
CA THR A 153 27.78 -16.34 -26.33
C THR A 153 27.54 -16.21 -27.85
N SER A 154 26.94 -15.10 -28.30
CA SER A 154 26.71 -14.83 -29.73
C SER A 154 27.95 -14.36 -30.50
N ALA A 155 28.95 -13.77 -29.82
CA ALA A 155 30.20 -13.31 -30.45
C ALA A 155 31.24 -14.42 -30.63
N ARG A 156 31.11 -15.54 -29.91
CA ARG A 156 32.10 -16.65 -29.91
C ARG A 156 32.09 -17.51 -31.17
N THR A 157 31.16 -17.26 -32.10
CA THR A 157 31.12 -17.88 -33.44
C THR A 157 31.96 -17.17 -34.49
N ASN A 158 32.39 -15.92 -34.27
CA ASN A 158 33.18 -15.17 -35.25
C ASN A 158 34.33 -14.43 -34.56
N THR A 159 35.53 -15.02 -34.54
CA THR A 159 36.82 -14.36 -34.85
C THR A 159 38.01 -15.17 -34.33
N VAL A 160 38.81 -15.61 -35.29
CA VAL A 160 40.16 -16.14 -35.13
C VAL A 160 41.16 -15.01 -35.45
N THR A 161 42.32 -15.07 -34.80
CA THR A 161 43.64 -14.46 -35.10
C THR A 161 44.00 -13.02 -34.75
N SER A 162 45.21 -12.97 -34.14
CA SER A 162 46.27 -11.95 -34.20
C SER A 162 46.18 -10.73 -33.28
N THR A 163 47.13 -10.61 -32.35
CA THR A 163 48.23 -9.60 -32.42
C THR A 163 48.98 -9.51 -31.09
N GLY A 164 50.06 -10.28 -30.95
CA GLY A 164 51.13 -10.10 -29.96
C GLY A 164 51.90 -8.79 -30.20
N GLN A 165 52.06 -7.92 -29.18
CA GLN A 165 53.13 -6.90 -28.96
C GLN A 165 52.75 -5.58 -28.25
N ARG A 166 51.55 -5.38 -27.69
CA ARG A 166 51.22 -4.20 -26.83
C ARG A 166 50.87 -4.53 -25.36
N TYR A 167 51.37 -5.65 -24.84
CA TYR A 167 50.77 -6.34 -23.70
C TYR A 167 51.09 -5.78 -22.31
N GLY A 168 52.25 -5.16 -22.05
CA GLY A 168 52.66 -4.84 -20.66
C GLY A 168 51.79 -3.81 -19.91
N VAL A 169 51.47 -2.68 -20.55
CA VAL A 169 50.67 -1.60 -19.94
C VAL A 169 49.17 -1.89 -20.04
N PHE A 170 48.75 -2.56 -21.12
CA PHE A 170 47.38 -3.03 -21.33
C PHE A 170 47.00 -4.13 -20.34
N LEU A 171 47.87 -5.12 -20.07
CA LEU A 171 47.62 -6.19 -19.09
C LEU A 171 47.45 -5.67 -17.66
N ARG A 172 48.16 -4.60 -17.27
CA ARG A 172 48.00 -4.00 -15.93
C ARG A 172 46.64 -3.28 -15.79
N ARG A 173 46.18 -2.62 -16.85
CA ARG A 173 44.84 -2.01 -16.95
C ARG A 173 43.73 -3.07 -17.12
N LEU A 174 44.01 -4.19 -17.78
CA LEU A 174 43.10 -5.34 -17.87
C LEU A 174 43.00 -6.09 -16.56
N ARG A 175 44.07 -6.20 -15.78
CA ARG A 175 44.06 -6.88 -14.49
C ARG A 175 43.25 -6.10 -13.46
N SER A 176 43.30 -4.77 -13.47
CA SER A 176 42.42 -3.94 -12.64
C SER A 176 40.96 -4.02 -13.10
N ILE A 177 40.69 -4.04 -14.41
CA ILE A 177 39.34 -4.25 -14.96
C ILE A 177 38.82 -5.66 -14.66
N ALA A 178 39.64 -6.70 -14.79
CA ALA A 178 39.30 -8.10 -14.51
C ALA A 178 39.11 -8.34 -13.01
N CYS A 179 39.91 -7.71 -12.15
CA CYS A 179 39.71 -7.74 -10.70
C CYS A 179 38.36 -7.09 -10.32
N LEU A 180 38.05 -5.91 -10.88
CA LEU A 180 36.75 -5.26 -10.65
C LEU A 180 35.59 -6.08 -11.20
N GLN A 181 35.75 -6.74 -12.35
CA GLN A 181 34.73 -7.65 -12.90
C GLN A 181 34.57 -8.92 -12.04
N ALA A 182 35.66 -9.49 -11.53
CA ALA A 182 35.63 -10.62 -10.62
C ALA A 182 34.99 -10.25 -9.28
N LEU A 183 35.30 -9.08 -8.73
CA LEU A 183 34.64 -8.52 -7.53
C LEU A 183 33.15 -8.30 -7.77
N LYS A 184 32.75 -7.73 -8.91
CA LYS A 184 31.33 -7.57 -9.29
C LYS A 184 30.62 -8.93 -9.40
N LYS A 185 31.25 -9.93 -10.02
CA LYS A 185 30.70 -11.29 -10.12
C LYS A 185 30.61 -11.98 -8.75
N SER A 186 31.62 -11.82 -7.91
CA SER A 186 31.62 -12.31 -6.52
C SER A 186 30.56 -11.60 -5.68
N PHE A 187 30.35 -10.30 -5.89
CA PHE A 187 29.30 -9.55 -5.20
C PHE A 187 27.92 -10.06 -5.58
N VAL A 188 27.63 -10.22 -6.87
CA VAL A 188 26.31 -10.70 -7.34
C VAL A 188 25.99 -12.12 -6.82
N THR A 189 27.01 -12.97 -6.67
CA THR A 189 26.87 -14.34 -6.14
C THR A 189 26.78 -14.38 -4.62
N ALA A 190 27.55 -13.57 -3.88
CA ALA A 190 27.55 -13.56 -2.42
C ALA A 190 26.38 -12.77 -1.79
N TYR A 191 25.92 -11.72 -2.46
CA TYR A 191 24.83 -10.85 -1.98
C TYR A 191 23.53 -11.59 -1.60
N PRO A 192 22.98 -12.54 -2.39
CA PRO A 192 21.76 -13.24 -1.99
C PRO A 192 21.91 -14.01 -0.69
N PHE A 193 23.08 -14.60 -0.42
CA PHE A 193 23.35 -15.27 0.86
C PHE A 193 23.47 -14.28 2.02
N ALA A 194 24.12 -13.13 1.79
CA ALA A 194 24.19 -12.07 2.79
C ALA A 194 22.80 -11.46 3.10
N HIS A 195 21.98 -11.23 2.08
CA HIS A 195 20.60 -10.77 2.22
C HIS A 195 19.74 -11.82 2.95
N PHE A 196 19.89 -13.10 2.61
CA PHE A 196 19.23 -14.20 3.31
C PHE A 196 19.63 -14.28 4.79
N ALA A 197 20.91 -14.18 5.11
CA ALA A 197 21.40 -14.17 6.49
C ALA A 197 20.88 -12.95 7.27
N TYR A 198 20.84 -11.78 6.62
CA TYR A 198 20.26 -10.57 7.19
C TYR A 198 18.78 -10.78 7.53
N GLU A 199 17.92 -11.13 6.57
CA GLU A 199 16.48 -11.33 6.81
C GLU A 199 16.20 -12.51 7.77
N GLY A 200 16.97 -13.59 7.64
CA GLY A 200 16.92 -14.73 8.54
C GLY A 200 17.20 -14.34 9.98
N SER A 201 18.11 -13.40 10.23
CA SER A 201 18.35 -12.90 11.58
C SER A 201 17.10 -12.22 12.17
N PHE A 202 16.39 -11.37 11.42
CA PHE A 202 15.14 -10.74 11.90
C PHE A 202 14.06 -11.78 12.18
N PHE A 203 13.93 -12.77 11.30
CA PHE A 203 12.97 -13.85 11.50
C PHE A 203 13.24 -14.64 12.78
N VAL A 204 14.51 -15.01 13.03
CA VAL A 204 14.90 -15.72 14.26
C VAL A 204 14.58 -14.91 15.52
N TYR A 205 14.84 -13.59 15.53
CA TYR A 205 14.47 -12.76 16.68
C TYR A 205 12.96 -12.65 16.88
N LYS A 206 12.16 -12.52 15.80
CA LYS A 206 10.70 -12.54 15.89
C LYS A 206 10.18 -13.86 16.43
N TRP A 207 10.78 -14.96 16.01
CA TRP A 207 10.47 -16.29 16.50
C TRP A 207 10.81 -16.42 17.99
N LEU A 208 12.03 -16.06 18.41
CA LEU A 208 12.43 -16.09 19.82
C LEU A 208 11.58 -15.17 20.70
N TYR A 209 11.14 -14.02 20.17
CA TYR A 209 10.22 -13.13 20.86
C TYR A 209 8.84 -13.77 21.06
N LEU A 210 8.33 -14.51 20.07
CA LEU A 210 7.06 -15.23 20.16
C LEU A 210 7.07 -16.30 21.25
N PHE A 211 8.18 -17.02 21.43
CA PHE A 211 8.32 -18.03 22.49
C PHE A 211 8.67 -17.44 23.87
N GLY A 212 8.93 -16.14 23.96
CA GLY A 212 9.31 -15.47 25.21
C GLY A 212 10.76 -15.75 25.64
N ASP A 213 11.61 -16.30 24.78
CA ASP A 213 13.01 -16.60 25.10
C ASP A 213 13.87 -15.32 25.14
N THR A 214 13.49 -14.30 24.35
CA THR A 214 14.20 -13.02 24.32
C THR A 214 13.24 -11.83 24.34
N PRO A 215 13.55 -10.76 25.10
CA PRO A 215 12.75 -9.53 25.10
C PRO A 215 13.00 -8.63 23.86
N PHE A 216 13.88 -9.05 22.94
CA PHE A 216 14.29 -8.25 21.79
C PHE A 216 13.57 -8.71 20.51
N PHE A 217 12.78 -7.82 19.90
CA PHE A 217 12.06 -8.11 18.65
C PHE A 217 12.96 -8.16 17.40
N SER A 218 14.09 -7.45 17.41
CA SER A 218 14.99 -7.35 16.26
C SER A 218 16.46 -7.42 16.70
N PRO A 219 17.39 -7.84 15.81
CA PRO A 219 18.81 -7.82 16.10
C PRO A 219 19.32 -6.41 16.45
N PHE A 220 18.70 -5.36 15.89
CA PHE A 220 19.02 -3.97 16.20
C PHE A 220 18.70 -3.61 17.65
N PHE A 221 17.56 -4.10 18.18
CA PHE A 221 17.19 -3.87 19.57
C PHE A 221 18.18 -4.51 20.54
N ARG A 222 18.66 -5.72 20.24
CA ARG A 222 19.72 -6.37 21.03
C ARG A 222 21.04 -5.60 20.98
N CYS A 223 21.45 -5.13 19.80
CA CYS A 223 22.67 -4.33 19.64
C CYS A 223 22.62 -3.03 20.46
N MET A 224 21.45 -2.37 20.51
CA MET A 224 21.24 -1.14 21.28
C MET A 224 20.94 -1.39 22.78
N LYS A 225 20.65 -2.63 23.18
CA LYS A 225 20.12 -3.00 24.51
C LYS A 225 18.86 -2.21 24.90
N THR A 226 17.98 -1.98 23.94
CA THR A 226 16.70 -1.28 24.15
C THR A 226 15.53 -2.22 23.86
N ILE A 227 14.48 -2.10 24.66
CA ILE A 227 13.21 -2.82 24.49
C ILE A 227 12.08 -1.83 24.18
N LEU A 228 11.00 -2.30 23.57
CA LEU A 228 9.76 -1.52 23.43
C LEU A 228 8.82 -1.86 24.57
N VAL A 229 8.17 -0.84 25.10
CA VAL A 229 7.20 -0.91 26.18
C VAL A 229 5.98 -0.07 25.78
N ARG A 230 4.78 -0.50 26.17
CA ARG A 230 3.58 0.33 25.98
C ARG A 230 3.67 1.60 26.84
N VAL A 231 3.19 2.72 26.30
CA VAL A 231 3.14 4.00 27.01
C VAL A 231 2.12 3.89 28.14
N SER A 232 2.56 4.11 29.38
CA SER A 232 1.66 4.15 30.55
C SER A 232 0.89 5.47 30.60
N ALA A 233 -0.21 5.52 31.35
CA ALA A 233 -0.98 6.74 31.58
C ALA A 233 -0.12 7.85 32.23
N GLU A 234 0.79 7.47 33.12
CA GLU A 234 1.74 8.39 33.75
C GLU A 234 2.70 8.99 32.71
N ASP A 235 3.24 8.16 31.82
CA ASP A 235 4.09 8.61 30.72
C ASP A 235 3.34 9.57 29.79
N ALA A 236 2.10 9.24 29.42
CA ALA A 236 1.26 10.08 28.57
C ALA A 236 1.05 11.48 29.19
N ASN A 237 0.87 11.55 30.51
CA ASN A 237 0.73 12.82 31.23
C ASN A 237 2.05 13.61 31.24
N THR A 238 3.20 12.96 31.47
CA THR A 238 4.51 13.64 31.42
C THR A 238 4.82 14.17 30.02
N PHE A 239 4.50 13.42 28.95
CA PHE A 239 4.64 13.90 27.58
C PHE A 239 3.77 15.12 27.30
N ARG A 240 2.50 15.11 27.75
CA ARG A 240 1.59 16.26 27.61
C ARG A 240 2.12 17.50 28.35
N GLN A 241 2.63 17.34 29.57
CA GLN A 241 3.22 18.44 30.33
C GLN A 241 4.47 19.01 29.64
N ASN A 242 5.36 18.15 29.16
CA ASN A 242 6.54 18.53 28.39
C ASN A 242 6.15 19.28 27.10
N ASP A 243 5.08 18.85 26.45
CA ASP A 243 4.57 19.48 25.23
C ASP A 243 4.05 20.89 25.46
N ILE A 244 3.25 21.07 26.51
CA ILE A 244 2.72 22.38 26.91
C ILE A 244 3.87 23.32 27.28
N ALA A 245 4.85 22.84 28.07
CA ALA A 245 6.01 23.64 28.45
C ALA A 245 6.87 24.05 27.24
N TYR A 246 7.09 23.13 26.29
CA TYR A 246 7.81 23.44 25.06
C TYR A 246 7.06 24.48 24.21
N ARG A 247 5.76 24.28 23.99
CA ARG A 247 4.93 25.19 23.19
C ARG A 247 4.93 26.59 23.80
N LYS A 248 4.82 26.69 25.13
CA LYS A 248 4.94 27.96 25.87
C LYS A 248 6.26 28.66 25.58
N LYS A 249 7.39 27.95 25.73
CA LYS A 249 8.74 28.50 25.44
C LYS A 249 8.90 28.98 23.99
N VAL A 250 8.36 28.24 23.02
CA VAL A 250 8.40 28.63 21.61
C VAL A 250 7.55 29.87 21.35
N MET A 251 6.34 29.94 21.92
CA MET A 251 5.47 31.10 21.80
C MET A 251 6.06 32.35 22.47
N GLU A 252 6.72 32.19 23.62
CA GLU A 252 7.46 33.26 24.29
C GLU A 252 8.61 33.79 23.42
N ARG A 253 9.40 32.91 22.78
CA ARG A 253 10.46 33.34 21.85
C ARG A 253 9.93 34.12 20.63
N LEU A 254 8.71 33.82 20.22
CA LEU A 254 8.08 34.43 19.04
C LEU A 254 7.24 35.67 19.38
N SER A 255 7.16 36.12 20.64
CA SER A 255 6.20 37.14 21.11
C SER A 255 6.46 38.58 20.63
N GLY A 256 7.35 38.80 19.66
CA GLY A 256 7.65 40.14 19.13
C GLY A 256 6.49 40.75 18.33
N SER A 257 6.45 42.08 18.27
CA SER A 257 5.34 42.87 17.68
C SER A 257 5.27 42.90 16.15
N GLY A 258 6.26 42.31 15.45
CA GLY A 258 6.32 42.32 13.99
C GLY A 258 5.22 41.47 13.32
N LEU A 259 4.74 41.93 12.16
CA LEU A 259 3.77 41.20 11.32
C LEU A 259 4.26 39.79 10.96
N PHE A 260 5.55 39.65 10.67
CA PHE A 260 6.18 38.35 10.40
C PHE A 260 6.05 37.39 11.59
N ASN A 261 6.31 37.87 12.81
CA ASN A 261 6.14 37.07 14.02
C ASN A 261 4.69 36.66 14.25
N ARG A 262 3.71 37.54 13.97
CA ARG A 262 2.29 37.19 14.04
C ARG A 262 1.91 36.11 13.04
N ILE A 263 2.40 36.20 11.80
CA ILE A 263 2.17 35.18 10.75
C ILE A 263 2.82 33.85 11.16
N CYS A 264 4.07 33.86 11.62
CA CYS A 264 4.76 32.66 12.10
C CYS A 264 4.05 32.04 13.30
N GLN A 265 3.59 32.84 14.26
CA GLN A 265 2.80 32.37 15.39
C GLN A 265 1.48 31.72 14.93
N LEU A 266 0.77 32.36 14.00
CA LEU A 266 -0.47 31.81 13.45
C LEU A 266 -0.19 30.46 12.76
N ALA A 267 0.83 30.39 11.91
CA ALA A 267 1.22 29.18 11.20
C ALA A 267 1.63 28.05 12.17
N ILE A 268 2.40 28.36 13.21
CA ILE A 268 2.82 27.35 14.20
C ILE A 268 1.62 26.89 15.04
N ARG A 269 0.72 27.80 15.43
CA ARG A 269 -0.50 27.46 16.16
C ARG A 269 -1.43 26.60 15.33
N THR A 270 -1.62 26.92 14.05
CA THR A 270 -2.45 26.10 13.16
C THR A 270 -1.83 24.71 12.98
N VAL A 271 -0.51 24.60 12.81
CA VAL A 271 0.19 23.31 12.72
C VAL A 271 0.03 22.48 14.00
N TRP A 272 0.11 23.09 15.19
CA TRP A 272 -0.12 22.34 16.43
C TRP A 272 -1.58 21.93 16.61
N ALA A 273 -2.52 22.81 16.28
CA ALA A 273 -3.95 22.51 16.36
C ALA A 273 -4.34 21.38 15.39
N THR A 274 -3.82 21.39 14.16
CA THR A 274 -4.05 20.31 13.19
C THR A 274 -3.40 19.00 13.64
N SER A 275 -2.22 19.06 14.27
CA SER A 275 -1.57 17.87 14.80
C SER A 275 -2.36 17.25 15.96
N ASP A 276 -2.86 18.07 16.90
CA ASP A 276 -3.64 17.61 18.06
C ASP A 276 -4.99 17.03 17.64
N HIS A 277 -5.63 17.62 16.63
CA HIS A 277 -6.92 17.19 16.10
C HIS A 277 -6.82 16.37 14.80
N SER A 278 -5.67 15.72 14.58
CA SER A 278 -5.43 14.89 13.38
C SER A 278 -6.45 13.77 13.21
N TYR A 279 -6.96 13.18 14.30
CA TYR A 279 -8.03 12.19 14.24
C TYR A 279 -9.36 12.76 13.72
N VAL A 280 -9.72 13.99 14.12
CA VAL A 280 -10.92 14.68 13.63
C VAL A 280 -10.76 14.99 12.15
N LEU A 281 -9.58 15.46 11.73
CA LEU A 281 -9.28 15.76 10.34
C LEU A 281 -9.37 14.50 9.48
N LEU A 282 -8.87 13.36 9.97
CA LEU A 282 -8.98 12.08 9.29
C LEU A 282 -10.44 11.65 9.12
N LEU A 283 -11.24 11.70 10.19
CA LEU A 283 -12.66 11.38 10.14
C LEU A 283 -13.41 12.30 9.15
N LEU A 284 -13.13 13.60 9.19
CA LEU A 284 -13.68 14.57 8.25
C LEU A 284 -13.23 14.28 6.81
N GLY A 285 -11.98 13.86 6.63
CA GLY A 285 -11.42 13.47 5.33
C GLY A 285 -12.09 12.22 4.75
N ILE A 286 -12.31 11.18 5.56
CA ILE A 286 -13.05 9.98 5.14
C ILE A 286 -14.50 10.35 4.79
N ALA A 287 -15.16 11.14 5.63
CA ALA A 287 -16.53 11.61 5.36
C ALA A 287 -16.60 12.44 4.07
N GLY A 288 -15.63 13.35 3.86
CA GLY A 288 -15.52 14.16 2.66
C GLY A 288 -15.24 13.32 1.41
N TYR A 289 -14.34 12.34 1.49
CA TYR A 289 -14.10 11.40 0.40
C TYR A 289 -15.35 10.60 0.07
N LYS A 290 -16.05 10.04 1.07
CA LYS A 290 -17.32 9.33 0.88
C LYS A 290 -18.40 10.23 0.29
N PHE A 291 -18.42 11.51 0.66
CA PHE A 291 -19.32 12.49 0.08
C PHE A 291 -19.00 12.77 -1.40
N VAL A 292 -17.71 12.91 -1.76
CA VAL A 292 -17.27 13.07 -3.15
C VAL A 292 -17.60 11.80 -3.95
N GLU A 293 -17.26 10.63 -3.43
CA GLU A 293 -17.59 9.33 -4.04
C GLU A 293 -19.10 9.22 -4.29
N TRP A 294 -19.93 9.58 -3.31
CA TRP A 294 -21.38 9.64 -3.49
C TRP A 294 -21.80 10.63 -4.58
N MET A 295 -21.27 11.86 -4.58
CA MET A 295 -21.57 12.89 -5.59
C MET A 295 -21.27 12.43 -7.02
N TYR A 296 -20.26 11.59 -7.20
CA TYR A 296 -19.84 11.05 -8.50
C TYR A 296 -20.31 9.60 -8.74
N SER A 297 -20.96 8.96 -7.78
CA SER A 297 -21.58 7.65 -7.95
C SER A 297 -22.82 7.76 -8.84
N GLU A 298 -23.18 6.67 -9.52
CA GLU A 298 -24.42 6.61 -10.33
C GLU A 298 -25.66 6.95 -9.49
N GLU A 299 -25.64 6.67 -8.18
CA GLU A 299 -26.68 7.04 -7.23
C GLU A 299 -26.75 8.55 -7.00
N GLY A 300 -25.62 9.24 -6.88
CA GLY A 300 -25.55 10.69 -6.73
C GLY A 300 -25.95 11.44 -8.01
N VAL A 301 -25.54 10.93 -9.16
CA VAL A 301 -25.97 11.45 -10.48
C VAL A 301 -27.47 11.20 -10.68
N SER A 302 -27.98 10.02 -10.31
CA SER A 302 -29.42 9.70 -10.37
C SER A 302 -30.25 10.54 -9.40
N ALA A 303 -29.74 10.80 -8.19
CA ALA A 303 -30.37 11.70 -7.22
C ALA A 303 -30.40 13.15 -7.74
N LYS A 304 -29.32 13.59 -8.38
CA LYS A 304 -29.26 14.89 -9.06
C LYS A 304 -30.25 14.94 -10.23
N LEU A 305 -30.35 13.90 -11.07
CA LEU A 305 -31.33 13.82 -12.17
C LEU A 305 -32.78 13.86 -11.68
N ARG A 306 -33.07 13.23 -10.52
CA ARG A 306 -34.39 13.23 -9.88
C ARG A 306 -34.74 14.60 -9.29
N TYR A 307 -33.76 15.32 -8.73
CA TYR A 307 -33.98 16.60 -8.07
C TYR A 307 -33.93 17.79 -9.03
N THR A 308 -32.96 17.81 -9.94
CA THR A 308 -32.94 18.72 -11.10
C THR A 308 -33.75 18.06 -12.20
N GLY A 309 -35.05 17.92 -11.99
CA GLY A 309 -35.96 17.36 -13.00
C GLY A 309 -35.76 18.08 -14.33
N SER A 310 -35.05 17.44 -15.26
CA SER A 310 -35.08 17.86 -16.63
C SER A 310 -36.53 17.69 -17.06
N LYS A 311 -37.23 18.80 -17.30
CA LYS A 311 -38.44 18.86 -18.13
C LYS A 311 -38.13 18.46 -19.59
N ALA A 312 -37.21 17.53 -19.81
CA ALA A 312 -37.09 16.88 -21.08
C ALA A 312 -38.34 16.00 -21.19
N PRO A 313 -39.20 16.21 -22.20
CA PRO A 313 -40.29 15.28 -22.44
C PRO A 313 -39.64 13.90 -22.61
N VAL A 314 -40.05 12.95 -21.77
CA VAL A 314 -39.70 11.54 -21.95
C VAL A 314 -40.04 11.25 -23.41
N PRO A 315 -39.07 10.80 -24.24
CA PRO A 315 -39.38 10.49 -25.63
C PRO A 315 -40.55 9.51 -25.61
N SER A 316 -41.59 9.82 -26.40
CA SER A 316 -42.75 8.95 -26.53
C SER A 316 -42.23 7.52 -26.76
N PRO A 317 -42.73 6.52 -26.03
CA PRO A 317 -42.24 5.15 -26.16
C PRO A 317 -42.23 4.76 -27.64
N PRO A 318 -41.19 4.05 -28.11
CA PRO A 318 -41.13 3.62 -29.50
C PRO A 318 -42.44 2.90 -29.83
N LEU A 319 -43.08 3.32 -30.92
CA LEU A 319 -44.33 2.71 -31.36
C LEU A 319 -44.11 1.20 -31.48
N PRO A 320 -45.01 0.35 -30.94
CA PRO A 320 -44.87 -1.08 -31.05
C PRO A 320 -44.76 -1.42 -32.54
N PRO A 321 -43.80 -2.28 -32.91
CA PRO A 321 -43.60 -2.63 -34.30
C PRO A 321 -44.90 -3.21 -34.90
N GLN A 322 -45.34 -2.66 -36.03
CA GLN A 322 -46.61 -3.01 -36.66
C GLN A 322 -46.45 -4.34 -37.42
N PHE A 323 -47.30 -5.32 -37.12
CA PHE A 323 -47.26 -6.64 -37.76
C PHE A 323 -48.61 -7.00 -38.37
N SER A 324 -48.58 -7.76 -39.47
CA SER A 324 -49.77 -8.22 -40.19
C SER A 324 -49.76 -9.74 -40.38
N GLY A 325 -50.95 -10.34 -40.53
CA GLY A 325 -51.12 -11.75 -40.88
C GLY A 325 -50.75 -12.74 -39.76
N GLN A 326 -49.99 -13.79 -40.10
CA GLN A 326 -49.62 -14.87 -39.18
C GLN A 326 -48.89 -14.38 -37.92
N ALA A 327 -48.07 -13.33 -38.03
CA ALA A 327 -47.35 -12.74 -36.91
C ALA A 327 -48.28 -12.27 -35.76
N LEU A 328 -49.47 -11.75 -36.10
CA LEU A 328 -50.47 -11.32 -35.11
C LEU A 328 -51.07 -12.51 -34.36
N ALA A 329 -51.31 -13.62 -35.05
CA ALA A 329 -51.81 -14.86 -34.44
C ALA A 329 -50.77 -15.50 -33.51
N LEU A 330 -49.48 -15.43 -33.86
CA LEU A 330 -48.39 -15.89 -33.00
C LEU A 330 -48.17 -14.96 -31.79
N ALA A 331 -48.38 -13.65 -31.94
CA ALA A 331 -48.28 -12.67 -30.85
C ALA A 331 -49.47 -12.72 -29.88
N ALA A 332 -50.67 -13.07 -30.36
CA ALA A 332 -51.89 -13.19 -29.57
C ALA A 332 -52.02 -14.55 -28.84
N MET A 333 -51.03 -15.43 -28.95
CA MET A 333 -51.03 -16.73 -28.29
C MET A 333 -50.77 -16.58 -26.79
N ASP A 334 -51.35 -17.46 -25.97
CA ASP A 334 -51.20 -17.43 -24.52
C ASP A 334 -49.70 -17.44 -24.12
N PRO A 335 -49.26 -16.48 -23.27
CA PRO A 335 -47.86 -16.36 -22.84
C PRO A 335 -47.31 -17.60 -22.12
N ALA A 336 -48.13 -18.55 -21.68
CA ALA A 336 -47.68 -19.83 -21.12
C ALA A 336 -47.13 -20.81 -22.18
N PHE A 337 -47.47 -20.62 -23.46
CA PHE A 337 -47.11 -21.51 -24.56
C PHE A 337 -46.02 -20.90 -25.44
N CYS A 338 -45.29 -21.76 -26.13
CA CYS A 338 -44.32 -21.32 -27.13
C CYS A 338 -45.00 -21.16 -28.50
N PRO A 339 -44.87 -20.00 -29.17
CA PRO A 339 -45.50 -19.77 -30.47
C PRO A 339 -44.99 -20.68 -31.60
N LEU A 340 -43.78 -21.25 -31.46
CA LEU A 340 -43.18 -22.14 -32.47
C LEU A 340 -43.62 -23.60 -32.32
N CYS A 341 -43.45 -24.20 -31.12
CA CYS A 341 -43.80 -25.60 -30.91
C CYS A 341 -45.23 -25.82 -30.39
N LYS A 342 -45.94 -24.75 -30.00
CA LYS A 342 -47.29 -24.75 -29.43
C LYS A 342 -47.45 -25.59 -28.16
N GLN A 343 -46.34 -25.95 -27.51
CA GLN A 343 -46.29 -26.64 -26.23
C GLN A 343 -46.06 -25.66 -25.09
N LYS A 344 -46.31 -26.10 -23.85
CA LYS A 344 -45.95 -25.32 -22.65
C LYS A 344 -44.48 -24.93 -22.70
N ARG A 345 -44.19 -23.66 -22.43
CA ARG A 345 -42.85 -23.12 -22.61
C ARG A 345 -41.87 -23.74 -21.60
N VAL A 346 -40.76 -24.27 -22.12
CA VAL A 346 -39.66 -24.84 -21.34
C VAL A 346 -38.38 -24.11 -21.70
N ASN A 347 -37.57 -23.76 -20.70
CA ASN A 347 -36.34 -22.97 -20.86
C ASN A 347 -36.58 -21.68 -21.68
N PRO A 348 -37.33 -20.70 -21.11
CA PRO A 348 -37.75 -19.51 -21.83
C PRO A 348 -36.54 -18.69 -22.31
N ALA A 349 -36.59 -18.23 -23.54
CA ALA A 349 -35.59 -17.34 -24.13
C ALA A 349 -36.27 -16.22 -24.90
N MET A 350 -35.75 -15.00 -24.74
CA MET A 350 -36.25 -13.78 -25.35
C MET A 350 -35.38 -13.39 -26.56
N THR A 351 -36.02 -12.91 -27.62
CA THR A 351 -35.35 -12.23 -28.74
C THR A 351 -35.23 -10.73 -28.48
N ASP A 352 -34.32 -10.06 -29.19
CA ASP A 352 -34.19 -8.59 -29.27
C ASP A 352 -35.52 -7.82 -29.41
N SER A 353 -36.52 -8.45 -30.03
CA SER A 353 -37.86 -7.93 -30.22
C SER A 353 -38.79 -8.03 -29.01
N GLY A 354 -38.33 -8.61 -27.90
CA GLY A 354 -39.08 -8.74 -26.65
C GLY A 354 -40.03 -9.94 -26.57
N TYR A 355 -40.10 -10.78 -27.60
CA TYR A 355 -40.93 -11.99 -27.60
C TYR A 355 -40.17 -13.21 -27.05
N VAL A 356 -40.91 -14.07 -26.35
CA VAL A 356 -40.34 -15.19 -25.60
C VAL A 356 -40.77 -16.55 -26.17
N PHE A 357 -39.81 -17.45 -26.33
CA PHE A 357 -39.97 -18.79 -26.92
C PHE A 357 -39.25 -19.84 -26.06
N CYS A 358 -39.37 -21.13 -26.40
CA CYS A 358 -38.43 -22.12 -25.87
C CYS A 358 -37.05 -21.91 -26.51
N TYR A 359 -35.98 -21.95 -25.72
CA TYR A 359 -34.62 -21.74 -26.19
C TYR A 359 -34.25 -22.62 -27.42
N PRO A 360 -34.50 -23.94 -27.44
CA PRO A 360 -34.18 -24.76 -28.61
C PRO A 360 -34.98 -24.39 -29.87
N CYS A 361 -36.22 -23.92 -29.71
CA CYS A 361 -37.09 -23.58 -30.83
C CYS A 361 -36.63 -22.29 -31.50
N ILE A 362 -36.35 -21.26 -30.71
CA ILE A 362 -35.93 -19.97 -31.27
C ILE A 362 -34.50 -20.00 -31.79
N TYR A 363 -33.61 -20.75 -31.13
CA TYR A 363 -32.23 -20.92 -31.60
C TYR A 363 -32.19 -21.51 -33.01
N ARG A 364 -32.89 -22.63 -33.24
CA ARG A 364 -33.00 -23.26 -34.58
C ARG A 364 -33.66 -22.35 -35.61
N TYR A 365 -34.70 -21.61 -35.21
CA TYR A 365 -35.40 -20.72 -36.13
C TYR A 365 -34.50 -19.55 -36.58
N VAL A 366 -33.78 -18.93 -35.65
CA VAL A 366 -32.86 -17.82 -35.96
C VAL A 366 -31.64 -18.32 -36.73
N GLU A 367 -31.14 -19.52 -36.45
CA GLU A 367 -30.05 -20.16 -37.21
C GLU A 367 -30.41 -20.35 -38.70
N HIS A 368 -31.66 -20.74 -39.00
CA HIS A 368 -32.12 -20.94 -40.37
C HIS A 368 -32.61 -19.67 -41.07
N HIS A 369 -33.23 -18.73 -40.36
CA HIS A 369 -33.93 -17.59 -40.96
C HIS A 369 -33.33 -16.21 -40.66
N GLY A 370 -32.42 -16.11 -39.68
CA GLY A 370 -31.75 -14.85 -39.30
C GLY A 370 -32.68 -13.73 -38.82
N LYS A 371 -33.90 -14.06 -38.40
CA LYS A 371 -34.95 -13.11 -38.05
C LYS A 371 -35.90 -13.65 -36.98
N CYS A 372 -36.57 -12.75 -36.26
CA CYS A 372 -37.59 -13.13 -35.29
C CYS A 372 -38.85 -13.68 -36.00
N PRO A 373 -39.46 -14.79 -35.54
CA PRO A 373 -40.65 -15.37 -36.18
C PRO A 373 -41.89 -14.46 -36.07
N ILE A 374 -42.01 -13.68 -35.00
CA ILE A 374 -43.14 -12.78 -34.77
C ILE A 374 -42.88 -11.44 -35.44
N THR A 375 -41.75 -10.81 -35.12
CA THR A 375 -41.53 -9.43 -35.55
C THR A 375 -40.89 -9.30 -36.93
N GLN A 376 -40.36 -10.39 -37.48
CA GLN A 376 -39.57 -10.43 -38.71
C GLN A 376 -38.36 -9.49 -38.71
N MET A 377 -38.03 -8.88 -37.56
CA MET A 377 -36.83 -8.09 -37.38
C MET A 377 -35.61 -9.00 -37.45
N LYS A 378 -34.51 -8.47 -38.00
CA LYS A 378 -33.23 -9.17 -38.03
C LYS A 378 -32.84 -9.53 -36.59
N CYS A 379 -32.56 -10.80 -36.35
CA CYS A 379 -32.20 -11.32 -35.04
C CYS A 379 -30.96 -12.20 -35.19
N GLU A 380 -29.94 -11.96 -34.37
CA GLU A 380 -28.70 -12.73 -34.38
C GLU A 380 -28.67 -13.72 -33.21
N LEU A 381 -27.93 -14.82 -33.33
CA LEU A 381 -27.89 -15.86 -32.29
C LEU A 381 -27.37 -15.33 -30.94
N THR A 382 -26.50 -14.33 -30.95
CA THR A 382 -25.97 -13.63 -29.77
C THR A 382 -27.00 -12.76 -29.07
N ALA A 383 -28.06 -12.36 -29.76
CA ALA A 383 -29.14 -11.53 -29.21
C ALA A 383 -30.19 -12.36 -28.44
N ILE A 384 -30.12 -13.71 -28.51
CA ILE A 384 -31.04 -14.59 -27.79
C ILE A 384 -30.63 -14.65 -26.32
N THR A 385 -31.45 -14.08 -25.45
CA THR A 385 -31.19 -14.06 -24.00
C THR A 385 -32.04 -15.10 -23.30
N LYS A 386 -31.41 -16.04 -22.57
CA LYS A 386 -32.14 -16.99 -21.73
C LYS A 386 -32.71 -16.26 -20.52
N ILE A 387 -33.97 -16.54 -20.20
CA ILE A 387 -34.64 -16.06 -19.00
C ILE A 387 -34.54 -17.19 -17.97
N TYR A 388 -33.87 -16.92 -16.86
CA TYR A 388 -33.84 -17.81 -15.71
C TYR A 388 -34.99 -17.42 -14.79
N ASP A 389 -35.98 -18.31 -14.70
CA ASP A 389 -37.17 -18.14 -13.85
C ASP A 389 -36.81 -18.64 -12.43
N ASP A 390 -35.91 -17.94 -11.73
CA ASP A 390 -35.44 -18.32 -10.38
C ASP A 390 -36.49 -18.07 -9.27
N ALA A 391 -37.75 -17.75 -9.64
CA ALA A 391 -38.81 -17.37 -8.72
C ALA A 391 -40.04 -18.30 -8.76
N ARG A 392 -39.88 -19.55 -9.21
CA ARG A 392 -40.90 -20.59 -9.07
C ARG A 392 -40.40 -21.78 -8.28
N ASP A 393 -40.14 -21.55 -7.00
CA ASP A 393 -40.46 -22.57 -6.02
C ASP A 393 -41.95 -22.40 -5.66
N PRO A 394 -42.76 -23.47 -5.70
CA PRO A 394 -44.15 -23.43 -5.25
C PRO A 394 -44.29 -23.26 -3.73
#